data_AF-A0A3P7JRI1-F1
#
_entry.id   AF-A0A3P7JRI1-F1
#
_cell.length_a   1.000
_cell.length_b   1.000
_cell.length_c   1.000
_cell.angle_alpha   90.00
_cell.angle_beta   90.00
_cell.angle_gamma   90.00
#
_symmetry.space_group_name_H-M   'P 1'
#
loop_
_entity.id
_entity.type
_entity.pdbx_description
1 polymer ?
#
loop_
_entity_poly.entity_id
_entity_poly.type
_entity_poly.pdbx_seq_one_letter_code
_entity_poly.pdbx_strand_id
1 'polypeptide(L)'
;MEITDDFIKSLERAVKQYRIRVYRLGVDYCRVCVDAPSFARLLEVMGIFELSIVHTVTVCSSFTLDLAELPSIKKLERFGILLPTEINDKYLLESKNEWLAVCGTNVSHAAINQYIKEWIEGKRMFEYLALELPKAIDSAEILSDIDFYIENNNNNILIANKNGDRRSVGIIDRCIQIYSDIAIFMIEQHMQHTK
;
A
#
# COMPACT_ATOMS: atom_id res chain seq x y z
N MET A 1 3.20 -6.90 21.17
CA MET A 1 4.17 -8.03 21.05
C MET A 1 5.48 -7.51 20.46
N GLU A 2 6.64 -8.05 20.83
CA GLU A 2 7.92 -7.70 20.17
C GLU A 2 8.28 -8.71 19.08
N ILE A 3 8.63 -8.21 17.90
CA ILE A 3 9.14 -9.00 16.77
C ILE A 3 10.66 -8.85 16.77
N THR A 4 11.33 -9.79 17.44
CA THR A 4 12.80 -9.84 17.56
C THR A 4 13.40 -10.83 16.56
N ASP A 5 14.72 -10.81 16.41
CA ASP A 5 15.44 -11.80 15.59
C ASP A 5 15.16 -13.25 16.01
N ASP A 6 15.12 -13.52 17.32
CA ASP A 6 14.87 -14.85 17.85
C ASP A 6 13.44 -15.32 17.58
N PHE A 7 12.48 -14.39 17.65
CA PHE A 7 11.10 -14.65 17.27
C PHE A 7 11.02 -15.02 15.78
N ILE A 8 11.60 -14.19 14.89
CA ILE A 8 11.60 -14.45 13.45
C ILE A 8 12.27 -15.77 13.11
N LYS A 9 13.45 -16.07 13.66
CA LYS A 9 14.15 -17.34 13.42
C LYS A 9 13.36 -18.55 13.90
N SER A 10 12.63 -18.41 15.01
CA SER A 10 11.80 -19.51 15.54
C SER A 10 10.56 -19.72 14.68
N LEU A 11 9.91 -18.65 14.26
CA LEU A 11 8.76 -18.70 13.36
C LEU A 11 9.16 -19.23 11.97
N GLU A 12 10.28 -18.78 11.41
CA GLU A 12 10.82 -19.27 10.15
C GLU A 12 11.09 -20.78 10.18
N ARG A 13 11.70 -21.28 11.27
CA ARG A 13 11.90 -22.72 11.48
C ARG A 13 10.58 -23.48 11.50
N ALA A 14 9.59 -22.97 12.22
CA ALA A 14 8.27 -23.58 12.27
C ALA A 14 7.59 -23.60 10.87
N VAL A 15 7.60 -22.46 10.17
CA VAL A 15 7.03 -22.36 8.81
C VAL A 15 7.67 -23.37 7.87
N LYS A 16 9.00 -23.50 7.89
CA LYS A 16 9.74 -24.47 7.07
C LYS A 16 9.44 -25.92 7.47
N GLN A 17 9.53 -26.23 8.76
CA GLN A 17 9.36 -27.59 9.27
C GLN A 17 7.95 -28.12 9.00
N TYR A 18 6.94 -27.28 9.19
CA TYR A 18 5.53 -27.65 9.04
C TYR A 18 4.93 -27.28 7.68
N ARG A 19 5.74 -26.72 6.77
CA ARG A 19 5.32 -26.28 5.42
C ARG A 19 4.10 -25.36 5.45
N ILE A 20 4.06 -24.46 6.43
CA ILE A 20 2.96 -23.51 6.59
C ILE A 20 3.02 -22.51 5.42
N ARG A 21 1.88 -22.24 4.79
CA ARG A 21 1.73 -21.12 3.87
C ARG A 21 0.82 -20.08 4.49
N VAL A 22 1.29 -18.85 4.50
CA VAL A 22 0.51 -17.70 4.96
C VAL A 22 0.24 -16.86 3.74
N TYR A 23 -1.03 -16.74 3.36
CA TYR A 23 -1.39 -15.96 2.17
C TYR A 23 -1.39 -14.45 2.49
N ARG A 24 -1.92 -14.08 3.66
CA ARG A 24 -1.99 -12.70 4.14
C ARG A 24 -1.37 -12.59 5.52
N LEU A 25 -0.49 -11.62 5.72
CA LEU A 25 0.07 -11.33 7.03
C LEU A 25 -0.30 -9.90 7.45
N GLY A 26 -1.08 -9.80 8.53
CA GLY A 26 -1.29 -8.55 9.26
C GLY A 26 -0.34 -8.49 10.46
N VAL A 27 0.42 -7.41 10.57
CA VAL A 27 1.21 -7.09 11.75
C VAL A 27 0.57 -5.89 12.42
N ASP A 28 -0.02 -6.14 13.58
CA ASP A 28 -0.81 -5.16 14.31
C ASP A 28 -0.41 -5.12 15.79
N TYR A 29 -0.43 -3.94 16.39
CA TYR A 29 -0.05 -3.71 17.80
C TYR A 29 1.30 -4.36 18.20
N CYS A 30 2.28 -4.23 17.31
CA CYS A 30 3.61 -4.83 17.47
C CYS A 30 4.72 -3.77 17.63
N ARG A 31 5.84 -4.18 18.22
CA ARG A 31 7.11 -3.46 18.19
C ARG A 31 8.10 -4.27 17.36
N VAL A 32 8.55 -3.74 16.23
CA VAL A 32 9.49 -4.40 15.32
C VAL A 32 10.92 -4.04 15.74
N CYS A 33 11.64 -5.05 16.22
CA CYS A 33 13.00 -4.95 16.76
C CYS A 33 14.02 -5.69 15.88
N VAL A 34 13.72 -5.86 14.59
CA VAL A 34 14.50 -6.63 13.62
C VAL A 34 14.79 -5.80 12.38
N ASP A 35 15.85 -6.11 11.65
CA ASP A 35 16.14 -5.45 10.37
C ASP A 35 15.16 -5.86 9.26
N ALA A 36 14.99 -4.97 8.28
CA ALA A 36 14.08 -5.18 7.16
C ALA A 36 14.41 -6.44 6.32
N PRO A 37 15.68 -6.72 5.97
CA PRO A 37 16.03 -7.98 5.30
C PRO A 37 15.62 -9.23 6.06
N SER A 38 15.83 -9.28 7.38
CA SER A 38 15.44 -10.39 8.23
C SER A 38 13.93 -10.57 8.29
N PHE A 39 13.19 -9.47 8.38
CA PHE A 39 11.74 -9.48 8.28
C PHE A 39 11.28 -10.01 6.91
N ALA A 40 11.82 -9.47 5.81
CA ALA A 40 11.44 -9.87 4.45
C ALA A 40 11.73 -11.33 4.12
N ARG A 41 12.84 -11.90 4.63
CA ARG A 41 13.14 -13.33 4.45
C ARG A 41 12.05 -14.22 5.04
N LEU A 42 11.47 -13.86 6.18
CA LEU A 42 10.35 -14.61 6.76
C LEU A 42 9.13 -14.59 5.83
N LEU A 43 8.82 -13.43 5.27
CA LEU A 43 7.70 -13.25 4.35
C LEU A 43 7.87 -14.09 3.08
N GLU A 44 9.08 -14.13 2.52
CA GLU A 44 9.41 -14.99 1.39
C GLU A 44 9.20 -16.48 1.72
N VAL A 45 9.68 -16.92 2.90
CA VAL A 45 9.53 -18.31 3.36
C VAL A 45 8.06 -18.68 3.55
N MET A 46 7.23 -17.74 4.02
CA MET A 46 5.79 -17.93 4.15
C MET A 46 5.04 -17.97 2.81
N GLY A 47 5.65 -17.43 1.74
CA GLY A 47 5.03 -17.30 0.43
C GLY A 47 3.85 -16.32 0.44
N ILE A 48 3.97 -15.21 1.18
CA ILE A 48 2.88 -14.24 1.30
C ILE A 48 2.64 -13.51 -0.03
N PHE A 49 1.38 -13.14 -0.29
CA PHE A 49 1.02 -12.25 -1.39
C PHE A 49 0.55 -10.87 -0.90
N GLU A 50 0.10 -10.80 0.36
CA GLU A 50 -0.40 -9.58 1.01
C GLU A 50 0.29 -9.36 2.37
N LEU A 51 0.84 -8.16 2.55
CA LEU A 51 1.40 -7.67 3.82
C LEU A 51 0.67 -6.39 4.24
N SER A 52 0.22 -6.35 5.49
CA SER A 52 -0.31 -5.15 6.13
C SER A 52 0.41 -4.91 7.46
N ILE A 53 0.97 -3.72 7.66
CA ILE A 53 1.60 -3.30 8.93
C ILE A 53 0.85 -2.08 9.47
N VAL A 54 0.15 -2.26 10.58
CA VAL A 54 -0.77 -1.28 11.17
C VAL A 54 -0.48 -1.17 12.67
N HIS A 55 -0.76 -0.02 13.29
CA HIS A 55 -0.59 0.27 14.73
C HIS A 55 0.70 -0.30 15.36
N THR A 56 1.79 -0.26 14.60
CA THR A 56 3.08 -0.88 14.92
C THR A 56 4.12 0.21 15.15
N VAL A 57 5.17 -0.06 15.91
CA VAL A 57 6.32 0.84 16.06
C VAL A 57 7.62 0.11 15.68
N THR A 58 8.57 0.80 15.05
CA THR A 58 9.87 0.22 14.67
C THR A 58 10.97 0.78 15.56
N VAL A 59 11.96 -0.06 15.92
CA VAL A 59 13.15 0.39 16.64
C VAL A 59 14.14 1.07 15.71
N CYS A 60 14.25 0.58 14.47
CA CYS A 60 15.04 1.22 13.43
C CYS A 60 14.16 2.20 12.63
N SER A 61 14.60 3.45 12.51
CA SER A 61 13.87 4.49 11.77
C SER A 61 13.84 4.24 10.27
N SER A 62 14.86 3.59 9.70
CA SER A 62 14.92 3.27 8.26
C SER A 62 14.16 1.99 7.90
N PHE A 63 13.67 1.23 8.88
CA PHE A 63 13.09 -0.11 8.65
C PHE A 63 12.06 -0.13 7.53
N THR A 64 11.16 0.85 7.50
CA THR A 64 10.04 0.92 6.56
C THR A 64 10.50 1.22 5.14
N LEU A 65 11.43 2.15 4.97
CA LEU A 65 12.07 2.47 3.70
C LEU A 65 12.87 1.27 3.19
N ASP A 66 13.75 0.73 4.04
CA ASP A 66 14.57 -0.44 3.72
C ASP A 66 13.69 -1.63 3.31
N LEU A 67 12.58 -1.84 4.03
CA LEU A 67 11.62 -2.90 3.72
C LEU A 67 10.96 -2.68 2.36
N ALA A 68 10.43 -1.48 2.10
CA ALA A 68 9.76 -1.17 0.84
C ALA A 68 10.69 -1.40 -0.37
N GLU A 69 11.99 -1.08 -0.24
CA GLU A 69 12.95 -1.23 -1.32
C GLU A 69 13.29 -2.69 -1.68
N LEU A 70 13.05 -3.64 -0.77
CA LEU A 70 13.43 -5.03 -0.97
C LEU A 70 12.66 -5.69 -2.13
N PRO A 71 13.35 -6.48 -2.99
CA PRO A 71 12.72 -7.13 -4.13
C PRO A 71 11.53 -8.03 -3.79
N SER A 72 11.53 -8.68 -2.62
CA SER A 72 10.41 -9.51 -2.17
C SER A 72 9.17 -8.70 -1.83
N ILE A 73 9.34 -7.50 -1.28
CA ILE A 73 8.24 -6.61 -0.95
C ILE A 73 7.64 -6.01 -2.22
N LYS A 74 8.49 -5.61 -3.17
CA LYS A 74 8.05 -5.13 -4.49
C LYS A 74 7.31 -6.18 -5.33
N LYS A 75 7.41 -7.46 -4.99
CA LYS A 75 6.69 -8.57 -5.64
C LYS A 75 5.33 -8.86 -5.04
N LEU A 76 5.00 -8.27 -3.88
CA LEU A 76 3.69 -8.44 -3.28
C LEU A 76 2.62 -7.85 -4.20
N GLU A 77 1.49 -8.51 -4.33
CA GLU A 77 0.33 -7.92 -5.03
C GLU A 77 -0.28 -6.81 -4.16
N ARG A 78 -0.22 -6.98 -2.84
CA ARG A 78 -0.85 -6.09 -1.87
C ARG A 78 0.11 -5.71 -0.75
N PHE A 79 0.37 -4.42 -0.62
CA PHE A 79 1.29 -3.88 0.37
C PHE A 79 0.68 -2.67 1.06
N GLY A 80 0.46 -2.81 2.36
CA GLY A 80 -0.03 -1.77 3.24
C GLY A 80 0.90 -1.54 4.42
N ILE A 81 1.26 -0.29 4.70
CA ILE A 81 2.05 0.08 5.86
C ILE A 81 1.66 1.49 6.34
N LEU A 82 1.13 1.57 7.56
CA LEU A 82 0.80 2.83 8.23
C LEU A 82 1.96 3.31 9.11
N LEU A 83 3.16 3.26 8.55
CA LEU A 83 4.36 3.89 9.09
C LEU A 83 5.05 4.71 8.00
N PRO A 84 5.71 5.84 8.34
CA PRO A 84 6.41 6.66 7.35
C PRO A 84 7.36 5.81 6.51
N THR A 85 7.13 5.75 5.21
CA THR A 85 7.90 4.89 4.29
C THR A 85 8.94 5.65 3.49
N GLU A 86 8.79 6.97 3.37
CA GLU A 86 9.64 7.85 2.58
C GLU A 86 9.77 7.44 1.10
N ILE A 87 8.85 6.61 0.59
CA ILE A 87 8.88 6.22 -0.83
C ILE A 87 8.74 7.46 -1.73
N ASN A 88 9.34 7.39 -2.91
CA ASN A 88 9.43 8.50 -3.85
C ASN A 88 8.71 8.19 -5.17
N ASP A 89 8.73 9.15 -6.09
CA ASP A 89 8.14 9.05 -7.43
C ASP A 89 8.56 7.78 -8.18
N LYS A 90 9.85 7.44 -8.13
CA LYS A 90 10.38 6.24 -8.79
C LYS A 90 9.73 4.99 -8.23
N TYR A 91 9.59 4.89 -6.91
CA TYR A 91 8.92 3.75 -6.29
C TYR A 91 7.48 3.61 -6.78
N LEU A 92 6.70 4.70 -6.74
CA LEU A 92 5.30 4.68 -7.16
C LEU A 92 5.16 4.24 -8.63
N LEU A 93 5.97 4.83 -9.51
CA LEU A 93 5.90 4.57 -10.95
C LEU A 93 6.45 3.19 -11.34
N GLU A 94 7.37 2.60 -10.56
CA GLU A 94 7.85 1.24 -10.78
C GLU A 94 7.00 0.16 -10.08
N SER A 95 6.15 0.56 -9.11
CA SER A 95 5.31 -0.36 -8.34
C SER A 95 4.36 -1.13 -9.25
N LYS A 96 4.21 -2.42 -8.96
CA LYS A 96 3.23 -3.32 -9.58
C LYS A 96 2.19 -3.80 -8.57
N ASN A 97 2.13 -3.19 -7.39
CA ASN A 97 1.16 -3.54 -6.38
C ASN A 97 -0.23 -3.20 -6.91
N GLU A 98 -1.14 -4.17 -6.90
CA GLU A 98 -2.56 -3.91 -7.17
C GLU A 98 -3.19 -3.11 -6.02
N TRP A 99 -2.65 -3.30 -4.81
CA TRP A 99 -3.03 -2.56 -3.62
C TRP A 99 -1.79 -1.95 -2.98
N LEU A 100 -1.72 -0.62 -2.94
CA LEU A 100 -0.65 0.11 -2.28
C LEU A 100 -1.25 1.09 -1.28
N ALA A 101 -0.92 0.93 0.01
CA ALA A 101 -1.39 1.82 1.06
C ALA A 101 -0.22 2.23 1.96
N VAL A 102 0.33 3.42 1.77
CA VAL A 102 1.55 3.86 2.47
C VAL A 102 1.41 5.28 3.00
N CYS A 103 2.01 5.57 4.15
CA CYS A 103 2.04 6.91 4.70
C CYS A 103 3.46 7.49 4.77
N GLY A 104 3.54 8.81 5.03
CA GLY A 104 4.79 9.56 5.13
C GLY A 104 5.68 9.39 3.90
N THR A 105 5.12 9.67 2.71
CA THR A 105 5.81 9.52 1.42
C THR A 105 6.46 10.83 0.97
N ASN A 106 7.33 10.76 -0.04
CA ASN A 106 7.92 11.88 -0.77
C ASN A 106 7.53 11.83 -2.26
N VAL A 107 6.25 11.54 -2.52
CA VAL A 107 5.70 11.45 -3.87
C VAL A 107 5.17 12.82 -4.32
N SER A 108 5.45 13.19 -5.56
CA SER A 108 4.98 14.42 -6.20
C SER A 108 3.59 14.27 -6.79
N HIS A 109 2.86 15.39 -6.90
CA HIS A 109 1.57 15.42 -7.60
C HIS A 109 1.71 14.97 -9.07
N ALA A 110 2.80 15.33 -9.74
CA ALA A 110 3.10 14.90 -11.10
C ALA A 110 3.23 13.37 -11.23
N ALA A 111 3.89 12.71 -10.28
CA ALA A 111 4.00 11.25 -10.28
C ALA A 111 2.64 10.57 -10.06
N ILE A 112 1.79 11.13 -9.20
CA ILE A 112 0.42 10.63 -9.00
C ILE A 112 -0.42 10.82 -10.28
N ASN A 113 -0.37 12.00 -10.90
CA ASN A 113 -1.04 12.27 -12.17
C ASN A 113 -0.60 11.29 -13.26
N GLN A 114 0.72 11.06 -13.40
CA GLN A 114 1.25 10.08 -14.34
C GLN A 114 0.76 8.65 -14.03
N TYR A 115 0.78 8.25 -12.76
CA TYR A 115 0.29 6.94 -12.33
C TYR A 115 -1.18 6.72 -12.71
N ILE A 116 -2.02 7.76 -12.53
CA ILE A 116 -3.43 7.74 -12.95
C ILE A 116 -3.56 7.67 -14.47
N LYS A 117 -2.82 8.50 -15.23
CA LYS A 117 -2.85 8.50 -16.70
C LYS A 117 -2.45 7.15 -17.29
N GLU A 118 -1.41 6.51 -16.75
CA GLU A 118 -1.01 5.16 -17.16
C GLU A 118 -2.12 4.13 -16.93
N TRP A 119 -2.90 4.26 -15.85
CA TRP A 119 -4.07 3.40 -15.63
C TRP A 119 -5.23 3.71 -16.59
N ILE A 120 -5.52 5.00 -16.81
CA ILE A 120 -6.54 5.44 -17.78
C ILE A 120 -6.27 4.87 -19.17
N GLU A 121 -5.00 4.90 -19.60
CA GLU A 121 -4.55 4.37 -20.88
C GLU A 121 -4.42 2.83 -20.89
N GLY A 122 -4.70 2.15 -19.78
CA GLY A 122 -4.58 0.70 -19.63
C GLY A 122 -3.14 0.17 -19.75
N LYS A 123 -2.14 1.01 -19.46
CA LYS A 123 -0.72 0.63 -19.33
C LYS A 123 -0.41 0.08 -17.93
N ARG A 124 -1.27 0.40 -16.97
CA ARG A 124 -1.17 0.00 -15.56
C ARG A 124 -2.51 -0.56 -15.08
N MET A 125 -2.42 -1.54 -14.18
CA MET A 125 -3.57 -2.09 -13.46
C MET A 125 -3.35 -1.87 -11.96
N PHE A 126 -4.36 -1.37 -11.26
CA PHE A 126 -4.40 -1.32 -9.80
C PHE A 126 -5.87 -1.26 -9.32
N GLU A 127 -6.12 -1.74 -8.12
CA GLU A 127 -7.44 -1.77 -7.48
C GLU A 127 -7.54 -0.76 -6.34
N TYR A 128 -6.43 -0.52 -5.63
CA TYR A 128 -6.38 0.39 -4.48
C TYR A 128 -5.05 1.12 -4.40
N LEU A 129 -5.11 2.44 -4.25
CA LEU A 129 -3.99 3.31 -3.94
C LEU A 129 -4.38 4.21 -2.76
N ALA A 130 -3.57 4.27 -1.73
CA ALA A 130 -3.69 5.23 -0.63
C ALA A 130 -2.31 5.78 -0.27
N LEU A 131 -2.16 7.10 -0.36
CA LEU A 131 -0.90 7.79 -0.09
C LEU A 131 -1.14 8.94 0.89
N GLU A 132 -0.24 9.09 1.86
CA GLU A 132 -0.07 10.33 2.64
C GLU A 132 1.18 11.08 2.15
N LEU A 133 0.99 12.32 1.70
CA LEU A 133 2.03 13.22 1.22
C LEU A 133 2.58 14.12 2.35
N PRO A 134 3.75 14.76 2.16
CA PRO A 134 4.31 15.65 3.19
C PRO A 134 3.62 17.03 3.19
N LYS A 135 2.81 17.33 2.16
CA LYS A 135 2.08 18.59 1.99
C LYS A 135 0.64 18.29 1.58
N ALA A 136 -0.23 19.28 1.81
CA ALA A 136 -1.61 19.23 1.35
C ALA A 136 -1.67 19.03 -0.18
N ILE A 137 -2.64 18.23 -0.60
CA ILE A 137 -2.85 17.83 -1.98
C ILE A 137 -3.66 18.90 -2.70
N ASP A 138 -3.16 19.31 -3.86
CA ASP A 138 -3.93 20.09 -4.82
C ASP A 138 -4.59 19.13 -5.83
N SER A 139 -5.90 18.95 -5.69
CA SER A 139 -6.67 18.10 -6.61
C SER A 139 -6.65 18.60 -8.05
N ALA A 140 -6.54 19.91 -8.28
CA ALA A 140 -6.49 20.48 -9.63
C ALA A 140 -5.16 20.14 -10.32
N GLU A 141 -4.06 20.08 -9.55
CA GLU A 141 -2.76 19.65 -10.05
C GLU A 141 -2.74 18.14 -10.34
N ILE A 142 -3.21 17.30 -9.41
CA ILE A 142 -3.22 15.85 -9.61
C ILE A 142 -4.16 15.44 -10.76
N LEU A 143 -5.29 16.12 -10.93
CA LEU A 143 -6.29 15.79 -11.94
C LEU A 143 -6.12 16.61 -13.23
N SER A 144 -4.99 17.32 -13.40
CA SER A 144 -4.75 18.08 -14.61
C SER A 144 -4.73 17.17 -15.84
N ASP A 145 -5.49 17.57 -16.87
CA ASP A 145 -5.65 16.81 -18.13
C ASP A 145 -6.20 15.39 -17.94
N ILE A 146 -6.98 15.16 -16.88
CA ILE A 146 -7.73 13.94 -16.66
C ILE A 146 -9.22 14.27 -16.79
N ASP A 147 -9.93 13.54 -17.64
CA ASP A 147 -11.38 13.61 -17.67
C ASP A 147 -11.95 12.93 -16.42
N PHE A 148 -12.69 13.68 -15.61
CA PHE A 148 -13.37 13.18 -14.43
C PHE A 148 -14.79 13.75 -14.35
N TYR A 149 -15.63 13.09 -13.56
CA TYR A 149 -16.97 13.59 -13.23
C TYR A 149 -17.20 13.51 -11.73
N ILE A 150 -18.05 14.39 -11.22
CA ILE A 150 -18.40 14.48 -9.80
C ILE A 150 -19.75 13.79 -9.62
N GLU A 151 -19.80 12.83 -8.70
CA GLU A 151 -21.05 12.15 -8.38
C GLU A 151 -21.92 13.03 -7.45
N ASN A 152 -23.14 13.36 -7.90
CA ASN A 152 -24.03 14.37 -7.29
C ASN A 152 -24.35 14.15 -5.81
N ASN A 153 -24.18 12.95 -5.27
CA ASN A 153 -24.63 12.63 -3.92
C ASN A 153 -23.54 12.81 -2.86
N ASN A 154 -22.25 12.70 -3.22
CA ASN A 154 -21.15 12.60 -2.24
C ASN A 154 -19.92 13.47 -2.58
N ASN A 155 -19.95 14.29 -3.64
CA ASN A 155 -18.77 14.98 -4.17
C ASN A 155 -17.58 14.04 -4.48
N ASN A 156 -17.86 12.75 -4.69
CA ASN A 156 -16.85 11.78 -5.08
C ASN A 156 -16.40 12.09 -6.50
N ILE A 157 -15.09 12.21 -6.68
CA ILE A 157 -14.49 12.35 -8.01
C ILE A 157 -14.38 10.96 -8.60
N LEU A 158 -14.89 10.78 -9.81
CA LEU A 158 -14.83 9.53 -10.53
C LEU A 158 -14.00 9.70 -11.80
N ILE A 159 -13.03 8.81 -11.97
CA ILE A 159 -12.23 8.67 -13.18
C ILE A 159 -12.55 7.34 -13.85
N ALA A 160 -12.42 7.29 -15.17
CA ALA A 160 -12.64 6.08 -15.94
C ALA A 160 -11.44 5.80 -16.85
N ASN A 161 -11.09 4.52 -17.02
CA ASN A 161 -10.10 4.13 -18.00
C ASN A 161 -10.73 3.90 -19.39
N LYS A 162 -9.89 3.66 -20.40
CA LYS A 162 -10.32 3.38 -21.78
C LYS A 162 -11.18 2.12 -21.94
N ASN A 163 -11.17 1.23 -20.95
CA ASN A 163 -11.98 0.01 -20.93
C ASN A 163 -13.35 0.21 -20.26
N GLY A 164 -13.60 1.39 -19.67
CA GLY A 164 -14.82 1.72 -18.95
C GLY A 164 -14.80 1.36 -17.46
N ASP A 165 -13.68 0.85 -16.93
CA ASP A 165 -13.52 0.62 -15.50
C ASP A 165 -13.47 1.96 -14.78
N ARG A 166 -14.08 2.03 -13.60
CA ARG A 166 -14.19 3.25 -12.80
C ARG A 166 -13.34 3.15 -11.54
N ARG A 167 -12.84 4.31 -11.09
CA ARG A 167 -12.23 4.47 -9.76
C ARG A 167 -12.78 5.73 -9.12
N SER A 168 -13.06 5.63 -7.83
CA SER A 168 -13.33 6.78 -6.97
C SER A 168 -12.01 7.37 -6.51
N VAL A 169 -11.93 8.70 -6.51
CA VAL A 169 -10.79 9.48 -6.01
C VAL A 169 -11.28 10.29 -4.82
N GLY A 170 -10.73 10.00 -3.65
CA GLY A 170 -10.92 10.75 -2.41
C GLY A 170 -9.65 11.51 -2.07
N ILE A 171 -9.76 12.82 -1.83
CA ILE A 171 -8.64 13.66 -1.40
C ILE A 171 -9.06 14.38 -0.12
N ILE A 172 -8.25 14.24 0.93
CA ILE A 172 -8.48 14.87 2.24
C ILE A 172 -7.13 15.38 2.76
N ASP A 173 -6.97 16.71 2.82
CA ASP A 173 -5.72 17.36 3.26
C ASP A 173 -4.50 16.82 2.48
N ARG A 174 -3.65 16.03 3.13
CA ARG A 174 -2.45 15.42 2.56
C ARG A 174 -2.63 13.97 2.10
N CYS A 175 -3.84 13.45 2.18
CA CYS A 175 -4.16 12.06 1.85
C CYS A 175 -4.92 11.97 0.53
N ILE A 176 -4.49 11.06 -0.35
CA ILE A 176 -5.25 10.65 -1.54
C ILE A 176 -5.54 9.17 -1.46
N GLN A 177 -6.76 8.80 -1.84
CA GLN A 177 -7.22 7.43 -2.00
C GLN A 177 -7.84 7.28 -3.38
N ILE A 178 -7.45 6.25 -4.12
CA ILE A 178 -8.01 5.89 -5.41
C ILE A 178 -8.39 4.42 -5.35
N TYR A 179 -9.66 4.09 -5.57
CA TYR A 179 -10.16 2.75 -5.29
C TYR A 179 -11.25 2.31 -6.24
N SER A 180 -11.31 1.00 -6.49
CA SER A 180 -12.44 0.34 -7.14
C SER A 180 -13.57 0.07 -6.15
N ASP A 181 -14.77 -0.18 -6.68
CA ASP A 181 -15.93 -0.59 -5.87
C ASP A 181 -15.67 -1.92 -5.14
N ILE A 182 -14.88 -2.80 -5.74
CA ILE A 182 -14.46 -4.05 -5.11
C ILE A 182 -13.55 -3.77 -3.91
N ALA A 183 -12.59 -2.85 -4.07
CA ALA A 183 -11.65 -2.51 -3.02
C ALA A 183 -12.35 -1.92 -1.79
N ILE A 184 -13.28 -0.97 -1.98
CA ILE A 184 -14.01 -0.38 -0.85
C ILE A 184 -14.88 -1.42 -0.13
N PHE A 185 -15.56 -2.29 -0.88
CA PHE A 185 -16.34 -3.38 -0.30
C PHE A 185 -15.46 -4.29 0.58
N MET A 186 -14.27 -4.66 0.10
CA MET A 186 -13.34 -5.48 0.87
C MET A 186 -12.88 -4.79 2.16
N ILE A 187 -12.59 -3.48 2.12
CA ILE A 187 -12.17 -2.69 3.29
C ILE A 187 -13.31 -2.63 4.32
N GLU A 188 -14.53 -2.33 3.87
CA GLU A 188 -15.70 -2.26 4.74
C GLU A 188 -16.00 -3.58 5.45
N GLN A 189 -15.88 -4.71 4.74
CA GLN A 189 -16.03 -6.04 5.34
C GLN A 189 -14.99 -6.29 6.44
N HIS A 190 -13.72 -5.94 6.21
CA HIS A 190 -12.68 -6.10 7.24
C HIS A 190 -12.93 -5.20 8.46
N MET A 191 -13.38 -3.96 8.25
CA MET A 191 -13.69 -3.04 9.35
C MET A 191 -14.85 -3.52 10.23
N GLN A 192 -15.82 -4.24 9.68
CA GLN A 192 -16.94 -4.81 10.46
C GLN A 192 -16.50 -5.95 11.38
N HIS A 193 -15.44 -6.69 11.04
CA HIS A 193 -14.92 -7.80 11.84
C HIS A 193 -13.86 -7.39 12.87
N THR A 194 -13.48 -6.11 12.91
CA THR A 194 -12.44 -5.59 13.83
C THR A 194 -13.02 -4.72 14.97
N LYS A 195 -14.35 -4.74 15.15
CA LYS A 195 -15.05 -4.07 16.26
C LYS A 195 -15.38 -5.03 17.40
#